data_AF-A0A3G6N6V8-F1
#
_entry.id   AF-A0A3G6N6V8-F1
#
_cell.length_a   1.000
_cell.length_b   1.000
_cell.length_c   1.000
_cell.angle_alpha   90.00
_cell.angle_beta   90.00
_cell.angle_gamma   90.00
#
_symmetry.space_group_name_H-M   'P 1'
#
loop_
_entity.id
_entity.type
_entity.pdbx_description
1 polymer ?
#
loop_
_entity_poly.entity_id
_entity_poly.type
_entity_poly.pdbx_seq_one_letter_code
_entity_poly.pdbx_strand_id
1 'polypeptide(L)'
;MIDNLPTYISLTFGLTTIVTLLLFTWTIRNSKSEQTRKKTTPIFIGLTIWLSIQAVLTLKNIYNFETNTFPPKIILTGILPTILTIILLFVTSKGRQFIDSLPLKNLTYLNIVRIPVEIILFWLFLNKAIPELMTFEGRNFDILAGITAPIIAYFGLTKTKLSRHIILIWNFICLVLLLNIVVNALFSAPSPIQKFAFEQPNIAILNFPFSWLPTFIVPIVLFGHLTSIRQLLKPKY
;
A
#
# COMPACT_ATOMS: atom_id res chain seq x y z
N MET A 1 19.48 7.18 4.70
CA MET A 1 18.54 7.25 5.84
C MET A 1 18.28 8.72 6.09
N ILE A 2 17.14 9.08 6.69
CA ILE A 2 16.91 10.48 7.05
C ILE A 2 17.71 10.78 8.31
N ASP A 3 18.61 11.75 8.23
CA ASP A 3 19.45 12.15 9.35
C ASP A 3 18.61 12.75 10.47
N ASN A 4 19.00 12.48 11.73
CA ASN A 4 18.33 12.95 12.94
C ASN A 4 16.86 12.51 13.14
N LEU A 5 16.36 11.55 12.34
CA LEU A 5 15.03 11.00 12.55
C LEU A 5 15.03 10.04 13.76
N PRO A 6 14.12 10.21 14.74
CA PRO A 6 14.00 9.29 15.86
C PRO A 6 13.84 7.83 15.43
N THR A 7 14.66 6.94 16.01
CA THR A 7 14.75 5.53 15.58
C THR A 7 13.41 4.79 15.67
N TYR A 8 12.55 5.15 16.62
CA TYR A 8 11.24 4.52 16.77
C TYR A 8 10.34 4.69 15.53
N ILE A 9 10.49 5.78 14.76
CA ILE A 9 9.69 6.04 13.56
C ILE A 9 10.06 5.01 12.48
N SER A 10 11.35 4.85 12.21
CA SER A 10 11.88 3.87 11.25
C SER A 10 11.57 2.43 11.67
N LEU A 11 11.71 2.10 12.96
CA LEU A 11 11.39 0.76 13.48
C LEU A 11 9.90 0.44 13.38
N THR A 12 9.03 1.39 13.73
CA THR A 12 7.57 1.22 13.64
C THR A 12 7.15 1.05 12.19
N PHE A 13 7.76 1.79 11.26
CA PHE A 13 7.51 1.63 9.83
C PHE A 13 7.99 0.27 9.29
N GLY A 14 9.18 -0.17 9.69
CA GLY A 14 9.68 -1.51 9.35
C GLY A 14 8.74 -2.61 9.84
N LEU A 15 8.29 -2.52 11.11
CA LEU A 15 7.34 -3.46 11.68
C LEU A 15 5.99 -3.44 10.93
N THR A 16 5.48 -2.25 10.60
CA THR A 16 4.25 -2.09 9.82
C THR A 16 4.35 -2.75 8.44
N THR A 17 5.51 -2.64 7.80
CA THR A 17 5.79 -3.31 6.52
C THR A 17 5.79 -4.83 6.67
N ILE A 18 6.43 -5.35 7.71
CA ILE A 18 6.45 -6.79 8.02
C ILE A 18 5.03 -7.28 8.31
N VAL A 19 4.26 -6.57 9.13
CA VAL A 19 2.86 -6.90 9.42
C VAL A 19 2.03 -6.93 8.13
N THR A 20 2.22 -5.97 7.23
CA THR A 20 1.56 -5.95 5.92
C THR A 20 1.88 -7.20 5.10
N LEU A 21 3.16 -7.60 5.04
CA LEU A 21 3.60 -8.83 4.38
C LEU A 21 2.98 -10.08 5.00
N LEU A 22 2.94 -10.16 6.33
CA LEU A 22 2.35 -11.29 7.05
C LEU A 22 0.83 -11.37 6.86
N LEU A 23 0.12 -10.24 6.91
CA LEU A 23 -1.32 -10.18 6.66
C LEU A 23 -1.67 -10.58 5.22
N PHE A 24 -0.86 -10.14 4.25
CA PHE A 24 -1.05 -10.55 2.85
C PHE A 24 -0.76 -12.05 2.66
N THR A 25 0.30 -12.56 3.30
CA THR A 25 0.62 -14.00 3.28
C THR A 25 -0.49 -14.81 3.94
N TRP A 26 -1.03 -14.35 5.07
CA TRP A 26 -2.19 -14.93 5.74
C TRP A 26 -3.43 -14.94 4.83
N THR A 27 -3.64 -13.89 4.04
CA THR A 27 -4.72 -13.83 3.04
C THR A 27 -4.59 -14.94 1.99
N ILE A 28 -3.37 -15.16 1.45
CA ILE A 28 -3.12 -16.21 0.47
C ILE A 28 -3.29 -17.61 1.08
N ARG A 29 -2.81 -17.82 2.32
CA ARG A 29 -2.98 -19.10 3.05
C ARG A 29 -4.44 -19.48 3.27
N ASN A 30 -5.31 -18.48 3.43
CA ASN A 30 -6.76 -18.68 3.61
C ASN A 30 -7.55 -18.65 2.30
N SER A 31 -6.88 -18.74 1.15
CA SER A 31 -7.56 -18.87 -0.15
C SER A 31 -8.42 -20.13 -0.23
N LYS A 32 -9.56 -20.01 -0.91
CA LYS A 32 -10.46 -21.14 -1.20
C LYS A 32 -9.81 -22.17 -2.13
N SER A 33 -8.88 -21.77 -2.99
CA SER A 33 -8.18 -22.66 -3.93
C SER A 33 -6.91 -23.25 -3.31
N GLU A 34 -6.77 -24.58 -3.37
CA GLU A 34 -5.55 -25.28 -2.94
C GLU A 34 -4.33 -24.87 -3.78
N GLN A 35 -4.51 -24.67 -5.09
CA GLN A 35 -3.45 -24.21 -5.99
C GLN A 35 -2.94 -22.83 -5.57
N THR A 36 -3.83 -21.93 -5.13
CA THR A 36 -3.42 -20.62 -4.58
C THR A 36 -2.69 -20.78 -3.25
N ARG A 37 -3.18 -21.63 -2.33
CA ARG A 37 -2.52 -21.86 -1.03
C ARG A 37 -1.09 -22.41 -1.20
N LYS A 38 -0.86 -23.32 -2.14
CA LYS A 38 0.48 -23.86 -2.45
C LYS A 38 1.47 -22.78 -2.91
N LYS A 39 0.99 -21.67 -3.49
CA LYS A 39 1.83 -20.53 -3.91
C LYS A 39 2.20 -19.58 -2.77
N THR A 40 1.71 -19.79 -1.56
CA THR A 40 1.99 -18.90 -0.41
C THR A 40 3.49 -18.72 -0.19
N THR A 41 4.24 -19.80 -0.02
CA THR A 41 5.68 -19.76 0.27
C THR A 41 6.48 -19.08 -0.84
N PRO A 42 6.33 -19.43 -2.13
CA PRO A 42 7.07 -18.74 -3.18
C PRO A 42 6.68 -17.26 -3.31
N ILE A 43 5.41 -16.89 -3.09
CA ILE A 43 5.00 -15.46 -3.09
C ILE A 43 5.64 -14.73 -1.91
N PHE A 44 5.63 -15.31 -0.70
CA PHE A 44 6.27 -14.71 0.48
C PHE A 44 7.77 -14.49 0.26
N ILE A 45 8.47 -15.48 -0.28
CA ILE A 45 9.89 -15.37 -0.63
C ILE A 45 10.09 -14.27 -1.68
N GLY A 46 9.29 -14.27 -2.76
CA GLY A 46 9.37 -13.26 -3.81
C GLY A 46 9.16 -11.83 -3.30
N LEU A 47 8.18 -11.62 -2.41
CA LEU A 47 7.93 -10.32 -1.78
C LEU A 47 9.03 -9.93 -0.79
N THR A 48 9.65 -10.89 -0.10
CA THR A 48 10.80 -10.64 0.79
C THR A 48 12.02 -10.24 -0.01
N ILE A 49 12.28 -10.92 -1.13
CA ILE A 49 13.34 -10.55 -2.09
C ILE A 49 13.06 -9.15 -2.64
N TRP A 50 11.82 -8.86 -3.02
CA TRP A 50 11.42 -7.53 -3.50
C TRP A 50 11.71 -6.45 -2.46
N LEU A 51 11.26 -6.61 -1.21
CA LEU A 51 11.56 -5.68 -0.12
C LEU A 51 13.07 -5.49 0.09
N SER A 52 13.83 -6.59 -0.01
CA SER A 52 15.30 -6.55 0.11
C SER A 52 15.95 -5.76 -1.03
N ILE A 53 15.48 -5.95 -2.27
CA ILE A 53 15.93 -5.17 -3.44
C ILE A 53 15.65 -3.67 -3.21
N GLN A 54 14.42 -3.32 -2.81
CA GLN A 54 14.04 -1.93 -2.56
C GLN A 54 14.86 -1.32 -1.42
N ALA A 55 15.15 -2.09 -0.36
CA ALA A 55 16.03 -1.67 0.72
C ALA A 55 17.45 -1.39 0.23
N VAL A 56 18.05 -2.31 -0.53
CA VAL A 56 19.40 -2.15 -1.08
C VAL A 56 19.48 -0.93 -2.00
N LEU A 57 18.51 -0.74 -2.90
CA LEU A 57 18.47 0.42 -3.80
C LEU A 57 18.42 1.73 -3.01
N THR A 58 17.63 1.75 -1.94
CA THR A 58 17.47 2.94 -1.11
C THR A 58 18.71 3.21 -0.24
N LEU A 59 19.32 2.17 0.35
CA LEU A 59 20.55 2.28 1.14
C LEU A 59 21.76 2.68 0.30
N LYS A 60 21.79 2.30 -0.98
CA LYS A 60 22.77 2.79 -1.97
C LYS A 60 22.45 4.18 -2.50
N ASN A 61 21.46 4.88 -1.93
CA ASN A 61 21.00 6.21 -2.33
C ASN A 61 20.54 6.32 -3.80
N ILE A 62 20.17 5.22 -4.46
CA ILE A 62 19.78 5.23 -5.89
C ILE A 62 18.55 6.14 -6.12
N TYR A 63 17.63 6.21 -5.16
CA TYR A 63 16.42 7.05 -5.26
C TYR A 63 16.66 8.53 -4.97
N ASN A 64 17.66 8.86 -4.16
CA ASN A 64 18.05 10.25 -3.87
C ASN A 64 19.10 10.78 -4.86
N PHE A 65 19.82 9.91 -5.56
CA PHE A 65 20.84 10.31 -6.51
C PHE A 65 20.20 10.90 -7.78
N GLU A 66 20.50 12.16 -8.07
CA GLU A 66 20.01 12.90 -9.25
C GLU A 66 18.48 12.87 -9.40
N THR A 67 17.78 13.47 -8.46
CA THR A 67 16.30 13.53 -8.47
C THR A 67 15.72 14.24 -9.69
N ASN A 68 16.53 14.94 -10.48
CA ASN A 68 16.12 15.68 -11.68
C ASN A 68 15.92 14.81 -12.94
N THR A 69 16.18 13.50 -12.87
CA THR A 69 15.96 12.58 -14.01
C THR A 69 14.48 12.24 -14.18
N PHE A 70 14.00 12.20 -15.44
CA PHE A 70 12.64 11.76 -15.78
C PHE A 70 12.64 10.47 -16.62
N PRO A 71 11.84 9.44 -16.28
CA PRO A 71 10.98 9.37 -15.09
C PRO A 71 11.79 9.16 -13.79
N PRO A 72 11.29 9.61 -12.62
CA PRO A 72 11.94 9.36 -11.33
C PRO A 72 12.29 7.88 -11.10
N LYS A 73 13.49 7.59 -10.61
CA LYS A 73 14.04 6.23 -10.46
C LYS A 73 13.15 5.32 -9.61
N ILE A 74 12.54 5.85 -8.55
CA ILE A 74 11.60 5.11 -7.69
C ILE A 74 10.32 4.72 -8.43
N ILE A 75 9.86 5.53 -9.38
CA ILE A 75 8.72 5.18 -10.23
C ILE A 75 9.12 4.04 -11.14
N LEU A 76 10.26 4.14 -11.82
CA LEU A 76 10.70 3.15 -12.81
C LEU A 76 11.02 1.79 -12.19
N THR A 77 11.73 1.77 -11.05
CA THR A 77 12.30 0.54 -10.46
C THR A 77 11.55 0.03 -9.23
N GLY A 78 10.64 0.82 -8.69
CA GLY A 78 9.83 0.48 -7.52
C GLY A 78 8.35 0.39 -7.86
N ILE A 79 7.72 1.52 -8.18
CA ILE A 79 6.27 1.59 -8.37
C ILE A 79 5.82 0.84 -9.63
N LEU A 80 6.43 1.10 -10.79
CA LEU A 80 6.00 0.56 -12.07
C LEU A 80 5.97 -0.99 -12.09
N PRO A 81 6.99 -1.72 -11.61
CA PRO A 81 6.93 -3.20 -11.53
C PRO A 81 5.75 -3.73 -10.71
N THR A 82 5.39 -3.06 -9.62
CA THR A 82 4.24 -3.48 -8.80
C THR A 82 2.91 -3.24 -9.53
N ILE A 83 2.77 -2.09 -10.19
CA ILE A 83 1.57 -1.78 -10.98
C ILE A 83 1.42 -2.73 -12.17
N LEU A 84 2.52 -3.03 -12.87
CA LEU A 84 2.53 -4.02 -13.95
C LEU A 84 2.13 -5.40 -13.43
N THR A 85 2.62 -5.81 -12.26
CA THR A 85 2.23 -7.08 -11.63
C THR A 85 0.74 -7.13 -11.34
N ILE A 86 0.16 -6.07 -10.77
CA ILE A 86 -1.28 -5.96 -10.54
C ILE A 86 -2.03 -6.08 -11.87
N ILE A 87 -1.66 -5.31 -12.90
CA ILE A 87 -2.31 -5.38 -14.22
C ILE A 87 -2.27 -6.80 -14.79
N LEU A 88 -1.10 -7.46 -14.76
CA LEU A 88 -0.93 -8.83 -15.25
C LEU A 88 -1.84 -9.83 -14.50
N LEU A 89 -2.04 -9.65 -13.20
CA LEU A 89 -2.95 -10.49 -12.43
C LEU A 89 -4.41 -10.32 -12.89
N PHE A 90 -4.85 -9.11 -13.25
CA PHE A 90 -6.22 -8.86 -13.72
C PHE A 90 -6.45 -9.26 -15.18
N VAL A 91 -5.41 -9.19 -16.02
CA VAL A 91 -5.49 -9.47 -17.47
C VAL A 91 -5.35 -10.97 -17.80
N THR A 92 -4.53 -11.71 -17.04
CA THR A 92 -4.29 -13.13 -17.32
C THR A 92 -5.36 -14.04 -16.71
N SER A 93 -5.65 -15.17 -17.36
CA SER A 93 -6.62 -16.16 -16.84
C SER A 93 -6.20 -16.75 -15.49
N LYS A 94 -4.92 -17.13 -15.36
CA LYS A 94 -4.32 -17.64 -14.12
C LYS A 94 -4.32 -16.58 -13.02
N GLY A 95 -4.05 -15.32 -13.35
CA GLY A 95 -4.11 -14.22 -12.40
C GLY A 95 -5.52 -13.98 -11.87
N ARG A 96 -6.53 -13.97 -12.75
CA ARG A 96 -7.94 -13.85 -12.33
C ARG A 96 -8.37 -14.99 -11.42
N GLN A 97 -7.99 -16.23 -11.73
CA GLN A 97 -8.25 -17.39 -10.86
C GLN A 97 -7.63 -17.21 -9.47
N PHE A 98 -6.40 -16.69 -9.40
CA PHE A 98 -5.76 -16.35 -8.13
C PHE A 98 -6.57 -15.29 -7.37
N ILE A 99 -6.86 -14.14 -8.00
CA ILE A 99 -7.62 -13.03 -7.43
C ILE A 99 -8.99 -13.49 -6.90
N ASP A 100 -9.72 -14.24 -7.71
CA ASP A 100 -11.09 -14.68 -7.41
C ASP A 100 -11.14 -15.74 -6.29
N SER A 101 -9.99 -16.33 -5.93
CA SER A 101 -9.88 -17.31 -4.85
C SER A 101 -9.59 -16.70 -3.47
N LEU A 102 -9.16 -15.44 -3.42
CA LEU A 102 -8.74 -14.78 -2.16
C LEU A 102 -9.96 -14.42 -1.30
N PRO A 103 -9.87 -14.61 0.03
CA PRO A 103 -10.97 -14.32 0.95
C PRO A 103 -11.14 -12.81 1.16
N LEU A 104 -12.31 -12.26 0.81
CA LEU A 104 -12.61 -10.82 0.99
C LEU A 104 -12.42 -10.33 2.42
N LYS A 105 -12.75 -11.17 3.41
CA LYS A 105 -12.61 -10.83 4.84
C LYS A 105 -11.17 -10.44 5.16
N ASN A 106 -10.20 -11.24 4.73
CA ASN A 106 -8.79 -10.99 5.01
C ASN A 106 -8.28 -9.78 4.22
N LEU A 107 -8.70 -9.62 2.96
CA LEU A 107 -8.40 -8.43 2.16
C LEU A 107 -8.95 -7.15 2.78
N THR A 108 -10.11 -7.23 3.46
CA THR A 108 -10.69 -6.08 4.16
C THR A 108 -9.88 -5.77 5.42
N TYR A 109 -9.48 -6.77 6.21
CA TYR A 109 -8.62 -6.55 7.38
C TYR A 109 -7.23 -6.01 7.04
N LEU A 110 -6.71 -6.30 5.85
CA LEU A 110 -5.45 -5.72 5.37
C LEU A 110 -5.44 -4.19 5.47
N ASN A 111 -6.59 -3.54 5.32
CA ASN A 111 -6.69 -2.07 5.34
C ASN A 111 -6.39 -1.46 6.72
N ILE A 112 -6.39 -2.25 7.81
CA ILE A 112 -5.98 -1.80 9.15
C ILE A 112 -4.56 -1.23 9.15
N VAL A 113 -3.67 -1.74 8.28
CA VAL A 113 -2.28 -1.28 8.19
C VAL A 113 -2.16 0.23 7.88
N ARG A 114 -3.22 0.86 7.37
CA ARG A 114 -3.25 2.30 7.18
C ARG A 114 -3.15 3.07 8.49
N ILE A 115 -3.72 2.58 9.59
CA ILE A 115 -3.67 3.29 10.88
C ILE A 115 -2.23 3.58 11.32
N PRO A 116 -1.35 2.57 11.46
CA PRO A 116 0.04 2.85 11.82
C PRO A 116 0.78 3.64 10.73
N VAL A 117 0.50 3.42 9.44
CA VAL A 117 1.10 4.22 8.35
C VAL A 117 0.79 5.70 8.52
N GLU A 118 -0.47 6.06 8.78
CA GLU A 118 -0.90 7.46 8.94
C GLU A 118 -0.29 8.12 10.18
N ILE A 119 -0.18 7.38 11.28
CA ILE A 119 0.53 7.85 12.49
C ILE A 119 2.02 8.12 12.17
N ILE A 120 2.66 7.24 11.39
CA ILE A 120 4.05 7.41 10.99
C ILE A 120 4.21 8.61 10.04
N LEU A 121 3.29 8.80 9.08
CA LEU A 121 3.29 9.98 8.20
C LEU A 121 3.20 11.26 9.03
N PHE A 122 2.34 11.30 10.04
CA PHE A 122 2.26 12.43 10.96
C PHE A 122 3.58 12.68 11.70
N TRP A 123 4.24 11.64 12.22
CA TRP A 123 5.57 11.80 12.83
C TRP A 123 6.64 12.26 11.85
N LEU A 124 6.60 11.80 10.60
CA LEU A 124 7.51 12.28 9.54
C LEU A 124 7.27 13.75 9.22
N PHE A 125 6.02 14.22 9.26
CA PHE A 125 5.68 15.62 9.09
C PHE A 125 6.27 16.49 10.21
N LEU A 126 6.10 16.06 11.47
CA LEU A 126 6.68 16.76 12.63
C LEU A 126 8.22 16.85 12.53
N ASN A 127 8.86 15.86 11.92
CA ASN A 127 10.30 15.81 11.66
C ASN A 127 10.70 16.37 10.27
N LYS A 128 9.83 17.17 9.63
CA LYS A 128 10.11 17.88 8.37
C LYS A 128 10.46 17.00 7.16
N ALA A 129 10.11 15.71 7.19
CA ALA A 129 10.43 14.74 6.14
C ALA A 129 9.33 14.58 5.06
N ILE A 130 8.10 14.99 5.38
CA ILE A 130 6.97 15.04 4.44
C ILE A 130 6.12 16.28 4.73
N PRO A 131 5.32 16.79 3.79
CA PRO A 131 4.42 17.93 4.05
C PRO A 131 3.15 17.57 4.82
N GLU A 132 2.56 18.58 5.45
CA GLU A 132 1.29 18.49 6.20
C GLU A 132 0.15 17.89 5.36
N LEU A 133 0.07 18.26 4.08
CA LEU A 133 -0.97 17.78 3.16
C LEU A 133 -1.01 16.25 3.01
N MET A 134 0.08 15.55 3.34
CA MET A 134 0.16 14.08 3.32
C MET A 134 -0.31 13.41 4.62
N THR A 135 -0.72 14.19 5.62
CA THR A 135 -1.19 13.71 6.92
C THR A 135 -2.71 13.85 7.06
N PHE A 136 -3.26 13.24 8.10
CA PHE A 136 -4.67 13.37 8.47
C PHE A 136 -5.06 14.75 9.02
N GLU A 137 -4.10 15.60 9.40
CA GLU A 137 -4.37 17.02 9.70
C GLU A 137 -4.56 17.84 8.42
N GLY A 138 -3.92 17.41 7.33
CA GLY A 138 -4.02 18.03 6.01
C GLY A 138 -5.13 17.44 5.15
N ARG A 139 -4.75 16.78 4.05
CA ARG A 139 -5.68 16.30 3.02
C ARG A 139 -5.78 14.77 2.95
N ASN A 140 -5.13 14.04 3.85
CA ASN A 140 -5.05 12.58 3.79
C ASN A 140 -5.95 11.90 4.84
N PHE A 141 -7.16 11.52 4.44
CA PHE A 141 -8.12 10.84 5.34
C PHE A 141 -8.04 9.30 5.28
N ASP A 142 -6.94 8.72 4.80
CA ASP A 142 -6.76 7.25 4.72
C ASP A 142 -6.87 6.56 6.08
N ILE A 143 -6.66 7.28 7.19
CA ILE A 143 -6.86 6.76 8.54
C ILE A 143 -8.29 6.26 8.77
N LEU A 144 -9.29 6.92 8.16
CA LEU A 144 -10.70 6.53 8.23
C LEU A 144 -10.94 5.17 7.55
N ALA A 145 -10.27 4.91 6.43
CA ALA A 145 -10.33 3.61 5.76
C ALA A 145 -9.74 2.51 6.66
N GLY A 146 -8.66 2.81 7.38
CA GLY A 146 -8.07 1.90 8.37
C GLY A 146 -8.99 1.60 9.55
N ILE A 147 -9.58 2.63 10.15
CA ILE A 147 -10.48 2.52 11.32
C ILE A 147 -11.78 1.80 10.97
N THR A 148 -12.34 2.05 9.79
CA THR A 148 -13.61 1.45 9.36
C THR A 148 -13.44 0.01 8.85
N ALA A 149 -12.24 -0.42 8.48
CA ALA A 149 -11.99 -1.76 7.95
C ALA A 149 -12.42 -2.94 8.86
N PRO A 150 -12.10 -2.98 10.17
CA PRO A 150 -12.60 -4.02 11.07
C PRO A 150 -14.13 -4.08 11.13
N ILE A 151 -14.80 -2.92 11.12
CA ILE A 151 -16.25 -2.80 11.17
C ILE A 151 -16.85 -3.44 9.90
N ILE A 152 -16.33 -3.08 8.73
CA ILE A 152 -16.79 -3.66 7.45
C ILE A 152 -16.48 -5.15 7.36
N ALA A 153 -15.29 -5.59 7.80
CA ALA A 153 -14.91 -7.01 7.79
C ALA A 153 -15.79 -7.86 8.73
N TYR A 154 -16.13 -7.33 9.92
CA TYR A 154 -16.96 -8.04 10.87
C TYR A 154 -18.44 -8.01 10.48
N PHE A 155 -19.03 -6.83 10.32
CA PHE A 155 -20.46 -6.70 10.06
C PHE A 155 -20.83 -7.05 8.61
N GLY A 156 -20.00 -6.71 7.63
CA GLY A 156 -20.27 -6.99 6.23
C GLY A 156 -19.96 -8.42 5.82
N LEU A 157 -18.82 -8.97 6.27
CA LEU A 157 -18.31 -10.25 5.74
C LEU A 157 -18.37 -11.41 6.72
N THR A 158 -18.46 -11.16 8.04
CA THR A 158 -18.57 -12.24 9.04
C THR A 158 -20.02 -12.43 9.50
N LYS A 159 -20.71 -11.34 9.84
CA LYS A 159 -22.12 -11.38 10.28
C LYS A 159 -23.11 -11.17 9.13
N THR A 160 -22.63 -10.84 7.92
CA THR A 160 -23.43 -10.62 6.71
C THR A 160 -24.62 -9.67 6.94
N LYS A 161 -24.43 -8.64 7.76
CA LYS A 161 -25.45 -7.63 8.09
C LYS A 161 -25.45 -6.44 7.13
N LEU A 162 -24.36 -6.22 6.40
CA LEU A 162 -24.28 -5.16 5.40
C LEU A 162 -24.57 -5.74 4.02
N SER A 163 -25.28 -4.96 3.21
CA SER A 163 -25.50 -5.33 1.82
C SER A 163 -24.19 -5.28 1.03
N ARG A 164 -24.12 -6.10 -0.01
CA ARG A 164 -23.03 -6.09 -0.98
C ARG A 164 -22.74 -4.71 -1.55
N HIS A 165 -23.77 -3.89 -1.77
CA HIS A 165 -23.66 -2.52 -2.26
C HIS A 165 -22.90 -1.62 -1.27
N ILE A 166 -23.15 -1.75 0.03
CA ILE A 166 -22.44 -0.97 1.06
C ILE A 166 -20.94 -1.31 1.05
N ILE A 167 -20.59 -2.59 0.98
CA ILE A 167 -19.19 -3.04 0.95
C ILE A 167 -18.50 -2.55 -0.33
N LEU A 168 -19.22 -2.54 -1.46
CA LEU A 168 -18.71 -2.03 -2.73
C LEU A 168 -18.46 -0.52 -2.68
N ILE A 169 -19.43 0.26 -2.19
CA ILE A 169 -19.30 1.72 -1.98
C ILE A 169 -18.11 2.02 -1.07
N TRP A 170 -17.96 1.29 0.04
CA TRP A 170 -16.83 1.45 0.95
C TRP A 170 -15.48 1.23 0.25
N ASN A 171 -15.36 0.19 -0.60
CA ASN A 171 -14.13 -0.03 -1.36
C ASN A 171 -13.84 1.10 -2.35
N PHE A 172 -14.85 1.66 -3.02
CA PHE A 172 -14.66 2.81 -3.91
C PHE A 172 -14.25 4.07 -3.14
N ILE A 173 -14.87 4.35 -1.99
CA ILE A 173 -14.46 5.47 -1.12
C ILE A 173 -12.99 5.30 -0.71
N CYS A 174 -12.60 4.12 -0.23
CA CYS A 174 -11.22 3.84 0.17
C CYS A 174 -10.23 3.95 -0.99
N LEU A 175 -10.65 3.59 -2.22
CA LEU A 175 -9.82 3.74 -3.41
C LEU A 175 -9.63 5.22 -3.78
N VAL A 176 -10.67 6.04 -3.66
CA VAL A 176 -10.58 7.50 -3.87
C VAL A 176 -9.64 8.14 -2.86
N LEU A 177 -9.75 7.77 -1.58
CA LEU A 177 -8.82 8.23 -0.53
C LEU A 177 -7.37 7.83 -0.85
N LEU A 178 -7.15 6.56 -1.21
CA LEU A 178 -5.83 6.06 -1.60
C LEU A 178 -5.25 6.80 -2.81
N LEU A 179 -6.06 7.04 -3.84
CA LEU A 179 -5.63 7.79 -5.03
C LEU A 179 -5.29 9.23 -4.67
N ASN A 180 -6.06 9.87 -3.79
CA ASN A 180 -5.77 11.21 -3.31
C ASN A 180 -4.40 11.28 -2.63
N ILE A 181 -4.07 10.37 -1.71
CA ILE A 181 -2.74 10.38 -1.09
C ILE A 181 -1.62 10.03 -2.08
N VAL A 182 -1.84 9.10 -3.02
CA VAL A 182 -0.84 8.77 -4.06
C VAL A 182 -0.52 9.97 -4.95
N VAL A 183 -1.54 10.71 -5.39
CA VAL A 183 -1.36 11.93 -6.21
C VAL A 183 -0.61 13.01 -5.42
N ASN A 184 -1.01 13.25 -4.18
CA ASN A 184 -0.35 14.22 -3.30
C ASN A 184 1.11 13.83 -3.03
N ALA A 185 1.38 12.54 -2.76
CA ALA A 185 2.72 12.03 -2.52
C ALA A 185 3.62 12.19 -3.74
N LEU A 186 3.10 11.90 -4.94
CA LEU A 186 3.84 12.01 -6.20
C LEU A 186 4.17 13.47 -6.53
N PHE A 187 3.21 14.38 -6.39
CA PHE A 187 3.40 15.80 -6.67
C PHE A 187 4.10 16.57 -5.54
N SER A 188 4.32 15.95 -4.38
CA SER A 188 5.14 16.54 -3.31
C SER A 188 6.56 15.97 -3.25
N ALA A 189 6.86 14.92 -4.02
CA ALA A 189 8.18 14.28 -4.03
C ALA A 189 9.19 15.14 -4.81
N PRO A 190 10.43 15.32 -4.30
CA PRO A 190 11.49 16.01 -5.03
C PRO A 190 11.76 15.34 -6.38
N SER A 191 11.28 15.97 -7.46
CA SER A 191 11.35 15.44 -8.81
C SER A 191 10.94 16.51 -9.84
N PRO A 192 11.19 16.32 -11.15
CA PRO A 192 10.77 17.27 -12.19
C PRO A 192 9.25 17.45 -12.29
N ILE A 193 8.47 16.56 -11.68
CA ILE A 193 7.01 16.59 -11.67
C ILE A 193 6.43 17.15 -10.36
N GLN A 194 7.27 17.62 -9.43
CA GLN A 194 6.80 18.24 -8.19
C GLN A 194 5.93 19.46 -8.49
N LYS A 195 4.78 19.56 -7.83
CA LYS A 195 3.82 20.67 -7.95
C LYS A 195 3.42 21.27 -6.60
N PHE A 196 3.64 20.53 -5.51
CA PHE A 196 3.22 20.91 -4.16
C PHE A 196 4.42 20.88 -3.20
N ALA A 197 4.23 21.55 -2.05
CA ALA A 197 5.11 21.42 -0.89
C ALA A 197 6.61 21.67 -1.18
N PHE A 198 6.93 22.71 -1.93
CA PHE A 198 8.32 23.07 -2.25
C PHE A 198 9.16 23.40 -1.01
N GLU A 199 8.55 23.96 0.03
CA GLU A 199 9.22 24.31 1.29
C GLU A 199 9.52 23.08 2.17
N GLN A 200 8.66 22.05 2.11
CA GLN A 200 8.78 20.83 2.90
C GLN A 200 8.40 19.61 2.04
N PRO A 201 9.25 19.22 1.09
CA PRO A 201 8.93 18.16 0.13
C PRO A 201 8.91 16.78 0.80
N ASN A 202 8.28 15.82 0.11
CA ASN A 202 8.23 14.43 0.51
C ASN A 202 9.56 13.71 0.21
N ILE A 203 10.57 13.96 1.04
CA ILE A 203 11.88 13.29 0.97
C ILE A 203 11.84 11.87 1.55
N ALA A 204 10.84 11.57 2.38
CA ALA A 204 10.78 10.29 3.09
C ALA A 204 10.71 9.10 2.13
N ILE A 205 9.87 9.16 1.09
CA ILE A 205 9.69 8.04 0.15
C ILE A 205 10.97 7.64 -0.60
N LEU A 206 11.99 8.49 -0.63
CA LEU A 206 13.28 8.21 -1.27
C LEU A 206 14.30 7.60 -0.30
N ASN A 207 13.92 7.40 0.97
CA ASN A 207 14.79 6.98 2.05
C ASN A 207 14.30 5.68 2.72
N PHE A 208 15.24 4.88 3.21
CA PHE A 208 14.94 3.64 3.90
C PHE A 208 14.49 3.95 5.34
N PRO A 209 13.44 3.29 5.86
CA PRO A 209 12.63 2.23 5.24
C PRO A 209 11.39 2.70 4.46
N PHE A 210 11.12 4.00 4.42
CA PHE A 210 9.87 4.58 3.92
C PHE A 210 9.64 4.39 2.42
N SER A 211 10.68 4.07 1.63
CA SER A 211 10.52 3.68 0.23
C SER A 211 9.66 2.41 0.05
N TRP A 212 9.51 1.57 1.07
CA TRP A 212 8.55 0.46 1.04
C TRP A 212 7.08 0.90 1.03
N LEU A 213 6.77 2.16 1.38
CA LEU A 213 5.40 2.66 1.31
C LEU A 213 4.87 2.65 -0.14
N PRO A 214 5.45 3.39 -1.10
CA PRO A 214 4.98 3.39 -2.48
C PRO A 214 5.33 2.10 -3.25
N THR A 215 6.35 1.37 -2.83
CA THR A 215 6.86 0.19 -3.58
C THR A 215 6.29 -1.14 -3.08
N PHE A 216 5.56 -1.15 -1.96
CA PHE A 216 4.99 -2.38 -1.40
C PHE A 216 3.64 -2.17 -0.71
N ILE A 217 3.56 -1.36 0.34
CA ILE A 217 2.34 -1.23 1.15
C ILE A 217 1.18 -0.69 0.30
N VAL A 218 1.39 0.44 -0.39
CA VAL A 218 0.38 1.06 -1.25
C VAL A 218 -0.09 0.10 -2.35
N PRO A 219 0.80 -0.56 -3.13
CA PRO A 219 0.39 -1.58 -4.10
C PRO A 219 -0.42 -2.74 -3.52
N ILE A 220 -0.04 -3.26 -2.34
CA ILE A 220 -0.75 -4.37 -1.68
C ILE A 220 -2.17 -3.96 -1.27
N VAL A 221 -2.32 -2.75 -0.74
CA VAL A 221 -3.61 -2.18 -0.37
C VAL A 221 -4.48 -1.89 -1.62
N LEU A 222 -3.89 -1.31 -2.67
CA LEU A 222 -4.55 -1.10 -3.96
C LEU A 222 -5.06 -2.42 -4.54
N PHE A 223 -4.21 -3.45 -4.57
CA PHE A 223 -4.56 -4.78 -5.03
C PHE A 223 -5.74 -5.37 -4.23
N GLY A 224 -5.78 -5.14 -2.91
CA GLY A 224 -6.88 -5.57 -2.06
C GLY A 224 -8.23 -4.95 -2.43
N HIS A 225 -8.28 -3.64 -2.68
CA HIS A 225 -9.50 -2.95 -3.12
C HIS A 225 -9.94 -3.40 -4.51
N LEU A 226 -9.03 -3.45 -5.48
CA LEU A 226 -9.36 -3.89 -6.84
C LEU A 226 -9.87 -5.33 -6.86
N THR A 227 -9.27 -6.21 -6.04
CA THR A 227 -9.73 -7.60 -5.89
C THR A 227 -11.12 -7.65 -5.29
N SER A 228 -11.35 -6.88 -4.22
CA SER A 228 -12.65 -6.83 -3.54
C SER A 228 -13.75 -6.34 -4.45
N ILE A 229 -13.52 -5.23 -5.17
CA ILE A 229 -14.46 -4.66 -6.15
C ILE A 229 -14.78 -5.68 -7.23
N ARG A 230 -13.75 -6.31 -7.82
CA ARG A 230 -13.96 -7.32 -8.87
C ARG A 230 -14.84 -8.48 -8.38
N GLN A 231 -14.56 -9.04 -7.21
CA GLN A 231 -15.36 -10.15 -6.68
C GLN A 231 -16.80 -9.70 -6.36
N LEU A 232 -16.96 -8.51 -5.77
CA LEU A 232 -18.25 -7.89 -5.45
C LEU A 232 -19.00 -7.34 -6.67
N LEU A 233 -18.46 -7.38 -7.88
CA LEU A 233 -19.19 -7.11 -9.12
C LEU A 233 -19.69 -8.38 -9.80
N LYS A 234 -19.20 -9.57 -9.41
CA LYS A 234 -19.65 -10.83 -9.99
C LYS A 234 -21.01 -11.26 -9.46
N PRO A 235 -21.91 -11.84 -10.27
CA PRO A 235 -23.26 -12.22 -9.84
C PRO A 235 -23.34 -13.23 -8.68
N LYS A 236 -22.25 -13.94 -8.35
CA LYS A 236 -22.19 -15.04 -7.38
C LYS A 236 -21.62 -14.67 -6.00
N TYR A 237 -21.60 -13.39 -5.64
CA TYR A 237 -21.30 -12.95 -4.27
C TYR A 237 -22.59 -12.63 -3.52
#